data_AF-A0A935R5F8-F1
#
_entry.id   AF-A0A935R5F8-F1
#
_cell.length_a   1.000
_cell.length_b   1.000
_cell.length_c   1.000
_cell.angle_alpha   90.00
_cell.angle_beta   90.00
_cell.angle_gamma   90.00
#
_symmetry.space_group_name_H-M   'P 1'
#
loop_
_entity.id
_entity.type
_entity.pdbx_description
1 polymer ?
#
loop_
_entity_poly.entity_id
_entity_poly.type
_entity_poly.pdbx_seq_one_letter_code
_entity_poly.pdbx_strand_id
1 'polypeptide(L)'
;MLPTPLRSAPPGFAEASAALTTLDEVLLGGLGRLADSQKDALRALARAFDGSPLGPLVTDSVNAACSGPAQEAAMIGLAAAREALQGASADALAAQLNTLLGRPAQDTPATTTVDAPAEALGLLSNARQWLVELGLAGLGQIEPGAVTAFDASLGELQLVSPAVLRPATLLTGFHQELLSKLPLAALTDAPRARWADLWSRSLLACLPKQPRPTEEPIEGAKLSPFMVEAQHHRNMVSAVIWGVLEHGGQQRVVRSTLSGWRVDALAGEESWWAVLRGFESALREIGERRALMVSGSLCSSGDLILKKTAPGQPIDVAQVASAAMALTVWPQVAPTDRHPAQLAIPLFINSAPTRDEGVLSVPVGDGLVPITFDRLSPLQGLDAVTVAKSDRLWGLARFDGGAWSFQPLAAQAKGAKTPSGPWEIIAAAKKTSETLTVLKERAAKLLRKKS
;
A
#
# COMPACT_ATOMS: atom_id res chain seq x y z
N MET A 1 0.27 -28.20 6.84
CA MET A 1 0.87 -27.98 5.50
C MET A 1 0.04 -26.97 4.74
N LEU A 2 0.68 -26.11 3.92
CA LEU A 2 -0.03 -25.14 3.07
C LEU A 2 -0.99 -25.84 2.09
N PRO A 3 -2.06 -25.15 1.65
CA PRO A 3 -2.97 -25.66 0.62
C PRO A 3 -2.18 -26.02 -0.64
N THR A 4 -2.55 -27.11 -1.33
CA THR A 4 -1.72 -27.69 -2.40
C THR A 4 -1.30 -26.65 -3.45
N PRO A 5 -2.20 -25.75 -3.94
CA PRO A 5 -1.81 -24.72 -4.90
C PRO A 5 -0.85 -23.65 -4.34
N LEU A 6 -0.77 -23.48 -3.02
CA LEU A 6 0.05 -22.44 -2.35
C LEU A 6 1.39 -22.98 -1.83
N ARG A 7 1.70 -24.28 -2.05
CA ARG A 7 2.97 -24.89 -1.63
C ARG A 7 4.16 -24.43 -2.46
N SER A 8 3.92 -23.95 -3.67
CA SER A 8 4.93 -23.38 -4.57
C SER A 8 4.46 -22.05 -5.12
N ALA A 9 5.42 -21.17 -5.44
CA ALA A 9 5.14 -19.94 -6.15
C ALA A 9 4.59 -20.24 -7.56
N PRO A 10 3.78 -19.32 -8.15
CA PRO A 10 3.31 -19.48 -9.51
C PRO A 10 4.46 -19.43 -10.54
N PRO A 11 4.28 -19.99 -11.74
CA PRO A 11 5.30 -19.94 -12.80
C PRO A 11 5.78 -18.52 -13.09
N GLY A 12 7.08 -18.35 -13.35
CA GLY A 12 7.69 -17.05 -13.65
C GLY A 12 7.99 -16.18 -12.42
N PHE A 13 7.46 -16.51 -11.24
CA PHE A 13 7.69 -15.71 -10.03
C PHE A 13 9.17 -15.74 -9.60
N ALA A 14 9.82 -16.90 -9.66
CA ALA A 14 11.21 -17.05 -9.25
C ALA A 14 12.15 -16.31 -10.21
N GLU A 15 11.88 -16.39 -11.51
CA GLU A 15 12.62 -15.72 -12.57
C GLU A 15 12.48 -14.20 -12.47
N ALA A 16 11.26 -13.69 -12.26
CA ALA A 16 11.01 -12.27 -12.02
C ALA A 16 11.72 -11.79 -10.75
N SER A 17 11.69 -12.56 -9.66
CA SER A 17 12.38 -12.23 -8.41
C SER A 17 13.91 -12.18 -8.59
N ALA A 18 14.48 -13.09 -9.38
CA ALA A 18 15.89 -13.09 -9.70
C ALA A 18 16.28 -11.86 -10.54
N ALA A 19 15.50 -11.54 -11.57
CA ALA A 19 15.73 -10.35 -12.40
C ALA A 19 15.65 -9.04 -11.58
N LEU A 20 14.69 -8.94 -10.65
CA LEU A 20 14.58 -7.83 -9.71
C LEU A 20 15.81 -7.74 -8.82
N THR A 21 16.25 -8.87 -8.24
CA THR A 21 17.45 -8.91 -7.39
C THR A 21 18.67 -8.38 -8.12
N THR A 22 18.88 -8.81 -9.37
CA THR A 22 19.99 -8.34 -10.19
C THR A 22 19.89 -6.84 -10.51
N LEU A 23 18.70 -6.33 -10.85
CA LEU A 23 18.51 -4.89 -11.08
C LEU A 23 18.76 -4.07 -9.81
N ASP A 24 18.32 -4.57 -8.66
CA ASP A 24 18.49 -3.92 -7.36
C ASP A 24 19.97 -3.83 -6.97
N GLU A 25 20.78 -4.84 -7.32
CA GLU A 25 22.24 -4.81 -7.16
C GLU A 25 22.91 -3.77 -8.05
N VAL A 26 22.45 -3.62 -9.31
CA VAL A 26 22.94 -2.57 -10.21
C VAL A 26 22.60 -1.18 -9.66
N LEU A 27 21.36 -0.97 -9.18
CA LEU A 27 20.93 0.30 -8.59
C LEU A 27 21.68 0.64 -7.30
N LEU A 28 22.02 -0.35 -6.48
CA LEU A 28 22.82 -0.14 -5.28
C LEU A 28 24.24 0.34 -5.63
N GLY A 29 24.83 -0.25 -6.67
CA GLY A 29 26.18 0.09 -7.16
C GLY A 29 26.26 1.37 -7.99
N GLY A 30 25.13 1.82 -8.55
CA GLY A 30 25.02 3.06 -9.32
C GLY A 30 25.05 2.87 -10.83
N LEU A 31 24.23 3.65 -11.52
CA LEU A 31 24.09 3.62 -12.99
C LEU A 31 25.06 4.58 -13.70
N GLY A 32 25.83 5.38 -12.95
CA GLY A 32 26.79 6.33 -13.54
C GLY A 32 28.03 5.68 -14.16
N ARG A 33 28.43 4.49 -13.67
CA ARG A 33 29.61 3.75 -14.15
C ARG A 33 29.38 2.24 -14.05
N LEU A 34 28.82 1.67 -15.12
CA LEU A 34 28.52 0.24 -15.18
C LEU A 34 29.74 -0.60 -15.55
N ALA A 35 30.03 -1.63 -14.75
CA ALA A 35 30.91 -2.72 -15.11
C ALA A 35 30.28 -3.60 -16.20
N ASP A 36 31.10 -4.39 -16.92
CA ASP A 36 30.59 -5.21 -18.03
C ASP A 36 29.59 -6.27 -17.56
N SER A 37 29.80 -6.87 -16.38
CA SER A 37 28.83 -7.79 -15.77
C SER A 37 27.47 -7.14 -15.49
N GLN A 38 27.47 -5.87 -15.08
CA GLN A 38 26.24 -5.10 -14.84
C GLN A 38 25.54 -4.75 -16.17
N LYS A 39 26.29 -4.43 -17.22
CA LYS A 39 25.73 -4.21 -18.57
C LYS A 39 25.08 -5.48 -19.10
N ASP A 40 25.72 -6.63 -18.92
CA ASP A 40 25.18 -7.92 -19.37
C ASP A 40 23.91 -8.31 -18.61
N ALA A 41 23.87 -8.02 -17.29
CA ALA A 41 22.66 -8.14 -16.47
C ALA A 41 21.51 -7.26 -17.00
N LEU A 42 21.76 -5.99 -17.31
CA LEU A 42 20.75 -5.10 -17.87
C LEU A 42 20.27 -5.57 -19.26
N ARG A 43 21.17 -6.09 -20.11
CA ARG A 43 20.77 -6.70 -21.40
C ARG A 43 19.92 -7.95 -21.21
N ALA A 44 20.18 -8.75 -20.17
CA ALA A 44 19.34 -9.89 -19.83
C ALA A 44 17.94 -9.44 -19.37
N LEU A 45 17.87 -8.36 -18.59
CA LEU A 45 16.60 -7.73 -18.22
C LEU A 45 15.82 -7.29 -19.47
N ALA A 46 16.44 -6.61 -20.43
CA ALA A 46 15.77 -6.21 -21.67
C ALA A 46 15.16 -7.40 -22.41
N ARG A 47 15.89 -8.52 -22.54
CA ARG A 47 15.38 -9.75 -23.17
C ARG A 47 14.18 -10.35 -22.43
N ALA A 48 14.10 -10.20 -21.11
CA ALA A 48 12.94 -10.66 -20.34
C ALA A 48 11.65 -9.91 -20.71
N PHE A 49 11.77 -8.74 -21.34
CA PHE A 49 10.65 -7.93 -21.82
C PHE A 49 10.36 -8.14 -23.32
N ASP A 50 11.09 -9.01 -24.01
CA ASP A 50 10.87 -9.29 -25.44
C ASP A 50 9.42 -9.77 -25.68
N GLY A 51 8.76 -9.16 -26.66
CA GLY A 51 7.35 -9.44 -26.98
C GLY A 51 6.32 -8.78 -26.05
N SER A 52 6.75 -8.09 -24.99
CA SER A 52 5.85 -7.27 -24.16
C SER A 52 5.65 -5.86 -24.72
N PRO A 53 4.57 -5.16 -24.35
CA PRO A 53 4.39 -3.75 -24.72
C PRO A 53 5.50 -2.80 -24.23
N LEU A 54 6.23 -3.18 -23.18
CA LEU A 54 7.35 -2.40 -22.64
C LEU A 54 8.70 -2.77 -23.28
N GLY A 55 8.78 -3.85 -24.07
CA GLY A 55 10.03 -4.35 -24.66
C GLY A 55 10.88 -3.29 -25.35
N PRO A 56 10.31 -2.47 -26.26
CA PRO A 56 11.05 -1.39 -26.92
C PRO A 56 11.60 -0.36 -25.92
N LEU A 57 10.77 0.12 -24.99
CA LEU A 57 11.17 1.12 -23.98
C LEU A 57 12.31 0.61 -23.08
N VAL A 58 12.20 -0.63 -22.62
CA VAL A 58 13.22 -1.24 -21.75
C VAL A 58 14.52 -1.45 -22.52
N THR A 59 14.44 -1.93 -23.75
CA THR A 59 15.62 -2.12 -24.61
C THR A 59 16.36 -0.81 -24.86
N ASP A 60 15.64 0.25 -25.23
CA ASP A 60 16.22 1.56 -25.47
C ASP A 60 16.84 2.14 -24.19
N SER A 61 16.18 1.97 -23.05
CA SER A 61 16.67 2.44 -21.74
C SER A 61 17.95 1.71 -21.32
N VAL A 62 18.01 0.39 -21.53
CA VAL A 62 19.21 -0.42 -21.26
C VAL A 62 20.35 -0.04 -22.19
N ASN A 63 20.09 0.15 -23.48
CA ASN A 63 21.11 0.57 -24.45
C ASN A 63 21.68 1.96 -24.10
N ALA A 64 20.81 2.90 -23.72
CA ALA A 64 21.22 4.23 -23.28
C ALA A 64 22.08 4.16 -22.01
N ALA A 65 21.66 3.39 -21.00
CA ALA A 65 22.42 3.22 -19.76
C ALA A 65 23.77 2.53 -19.97
N CYS A 66 23.87 1.59 -20.92
CA CYS A 66 25.13 0.90 -21.22
C CYS A 66 26.12 1.76 -22.02
N SER A 67 25.65 2.79 -22.73
CA SER A 67 26.45 3.62 -23.63
C SER A 67 27.10 4.83 -22.93
N GLY A 68 26.63 5.20 -21.74
CA GLY A 68 27.11 6.33 -20.97
C GLY A 68 26.23 6.59 -19.74
N PRO A 69 26.44 7.69 -19.01
CA PRO A 69 25.60 8.04 -17.86
C PRO A 69 24.13 8.08 -18.26
N ALA A 70 23.31 7.25 -17.58
CA ALA A 70 21.91 7.11 -17.92
C ALA A 70 21.16 8.43 -17.68
N GLN A 71 20.51 8.94 -18.71
CA GLN A 71 19.66 10.12 -18.62
C GLN A 71 18.32 9.77 -17.95
N GLU A 72 17.55 10.78 -17.56
CA GLU A 72 16.24 10.64 -16.90
C GLU A 72 15.31 9.66 -17.65
N ALA A 73 15.26 9.72 -18.98
CA ALA A 73 14.41 8.82 -19.78
C ALA A 73 14.78 7.33 -19.59
N ALA A 74 16.09 7.02 -19.56
CA ALA A 74 16.56 5.66 -19.33
C ALA A 74 16.27 5.19 -17.90
N MET A 75 16.40 6.09 -16.91
CA MET A 75 16.05 5.82 -15.51
C MET A 75 14.57 5.52 -15.34
N ILE A 76 13.70 6.28 -16.01
CA ILE A 76 12.25 6.05 -16.02
C ILE A 76 11.93 4.69 -16.63
N GLY A 77 12.55 4.30 -17.75
CA GLY A 77 12.31 3.00 -18.36
C GLY A 77 12.78 1.82 -17.50
N LEU A 78 13.91 1.95 -16.81
CA LEU A 78 14.38 0.95 -15.84
C LEU A 78 13.44 0.85 -14.62
N ALA A 79 12.97 1.97 -14.08
CA ALA A 79 12.00 1.98 -13.00
C ALA A 79 10.67 1.35 -13.43
N ALA A 80 10.21 1.64 -14.66
CA ALA A 80 9.00 1.04 -15.23
C ALA A 80 9.16 -0.49 -15.42
N ALA A 81 10.33 -0.95 -15.89
CA ALA A 81 10.63 -2.38 -15.98
C ALA A 81 10.53 -3.06 -14.60
N ARG A 82 11.12 -2.42 -13.58
CA ARG A 82 11.08 -2.93 -12.21
C ARG A 82 9.66 -3.07 -11.67
N GLU A 83 8.86 -2.00 -11.76
CA GLU A 83 7.46 -2.03 -11.32
C GLU A 83 6.63 -3.03 -12.13
N ALA A 84 6.88 -3.20 -13.42
CA ALA A 84 6.18 -4.16 -14.26
C ALA A 84 6.44 -5.62 -13.83
N LEU A 85 7.68 -5.97 -13.47
CA LEU A 85 8.01 -7.30 -12.93
C LEU A 85 7.32 -7.57 -11.59
N GLN A 86 7.29 -6.56 -10.71
CA GLN A 86 6.57 -6.65 -9.44
C GLN A 86 5.06 -6.78 -9.66
N GLY A 87 4.50 -6.02 -10.60
CA GLY A 87 3.10 -6.08 -10.98
C GLY A 87 2.71 -7.45 -11.52
N ALA A 88 3.50 -8.00 -12.45
CA ALA A 88 3.29 -9.34 -13.00
C ALA A 88 3.36 -10.42 -11.90
N SER A 89 4.31 -10.30 -10.97
CA SER A 89 4.43 -11.20 -9.82
C SER A 89 3.21 -11.12 -8.89
N ALA A 90 2.72 -9.91 -8.63
CA ALA A 90 1.52 -9.69 -7.81
C ALA A 90 0.27 -10.26 -8.48
N ASP A 91 0.12 -10.08 -9.80
CA ASP A 91 -0.99 -10.61 -10.58
C ASP A 91 -0.99 -12.15 -10.59
N ALA A 92 0.17 -12.78 -10.78
CA ALA A 92 0.30 -14.24 -10.76
C ALA A 92 -0.08 -14.82 -9.38
N LEU A 93 0.38 -14.19 -8.30
CA LEU A 93 0.04 -14.57 -6.93
C LEU A 93 -1.45 -14.36 -6.63
N ALA A 94 -2.01 -13.22 -7.03
CA ALA A 94 -3.42 -12.94 -6.85
C ALA A 94 -4.29 -13.94 -7.63
N ALA A 95 -3.92 -14.28 -8.87
CA ALA A 95 -4.61 -15.27 -9.68
C ALA A 95 -4.57 -16.66 -9.04
N GLN A 96 -3.40 -17.08 -8.52
CA GLN A 96 -3.23 -18.34 -7.80
C GLN A 96 -4.20 -18.46 -6.62
N LEU A 97 -4.25 -17.44 -5.75
CA LEU A 97 -5.14 -17.47 -4.59
C LEU A 97 -6.62 -17.33 -4.98
N ASN A 98 -6.96 -16.43 -5.91
CA ASN A 98 -8.35 -16.28 -6.36
C ASN A 98 -8.90 -17.57 -7.00
N THR A 99 -8.06 -18.30 -7.74
CA THR A 99 -8.42 -19.61 -8.29
C THR A 99 -8.73 -20.61 -7.18
N LEU A 100 -7.90 -20.68 -6.13
CA LEU A 100 -8.14 -21.52 -4.96
C LEU A 100 -9.46 -21.15 -4.24
N LEU A 101 -9.79 -19.85 -4.21
CA LEU A 101 -11.02 -19.34 -3.59
C LEU A 101 -12.26 -19.45 -4.51
N GLY A 102 -12.12 -19.97 -5.73
CA GLY A 102 -13.21 -20.04 -6.71
C GLY A 102 -13.70 -18.66 -7.18
N ARG A 103 -12.88 -17.61 -7.06
CA ARG A 103 -13.22 -16.26 -7.49
C ARG A 103 -12.96 -16.08 -8.98
N PRO A 104 -13.87 -15.44 -9.72
CA PRO A 104 -13.66 -15.20 -11.13
C PRO A 104 -12.49 -14.24 -11.35
N ALA A 105 -11.79 -14.41 -12.47
CA ALA A 105 -10.84 -13.42 -12.95
C ALA A 105 -11.53 -12.05 -13.06
N GLN A 106 -10.84 -11.01 -12.65
CA GLN A 106 -11.34 -9.64 -12.66
C GLN A 106 -10.74 -8.91 -13.86
N ASP A 107 -11.54 -8.09 -14.52
CA ASP A 107 -11.04 -7.24 -15.59
C ASP A 107 -10.04 -6.22 -15.05
N THR A 108 -9.10 -5.82 -15.90
CA THR A 108 -8.18 -4.73 -15.55
C THR A 108 -8.97 -3.44 -15.39
N PRO A 109 -8.80 -2.69 -14.28
CA PRO A 109 -9.50 -1.43 -14.08
C PRO A 109 -9.26 -0.46 -15.24
N ALA A 110 -10.33 0.14 -15.75
CA ALA A 110 -10.22 1.18 -16.76
C ALA A 110 -9.47 2.39 -16.18
N THR A 111 -8.47 2.89 -16.89
CA THR A 111 -7.66 4.04 -16.46
C THR A 111 -7.80 5.22 -17.41
N THR A 112 -7.78 6.43 -16.86
CA THR A 112 -7.55 7.68 -17.59
C THR A 112 -6.20 8.27 -17.20
N THR A 113 -5.70 9.22 -17.97
CA THR A 113 -4.48 9.97 -17.63
C THR A 113 -4.87 11.32 -17.05
N VAL A 114 -4.27 11.67 -15.91
CA VAL A 114 -4.48 12.96 -15.25
C VAL A 114 -3.16 13.69 -15.13
N ASP A 115 -3.17 14.99 -15.48
CA ASP A 115 -2.03 15.86 -15.30
C ASP A 115 -1.84 16.21 -13.81
N ALA A 116 -0.58 16.27 -13.38
CA ALA A 116 -0.25 16.82 -12.07
C ALA A 116 -0.65 18.31 -11.99
N PRO A 117 -1.02 18.81 -10.80
CA PRO A 117 -1.35 20.23 -10.62
C PRO A 117 -0.19 21.13 -11.07
N ALA A 118 -0.50 22.23 -11.74
CA ALA A 118 0.49 23.14 -12.32
C ALA A 118 1.48 23.66 -11.26
N GLU A 119 0.99 23.97 -10.07
CA GLU A 119 1.75 24.43 -8.91
C GLU A 119 2.74 23.37 -8.37
N ALA A 120 2.52 22.09 -8.67
CA ALA A 120 3.38 20.99 -8.22
C ALA A 120 4.40 20.54 -9.27
N LEU A 121 4.25 20.93 -10.54
CA LEU A 121 5.10 20.42 -11.64
C LEU A 121 6.59 20.68 -11.42
N GLY A 122 6.95 21.90 -10.96
CA GLY A 122 8.33 22.25 -10.64
C GLY A 122 8.90 21.39 -9.51
N LEU A 123 8.14 21.21 -8.42
CA LEU A 123 8.55 20.40 -7.27
C LEU A 123 8.70 18.92 -7.63
N LEU A 124 7.79 18.37 -8.44
CA LEU A 124 7.91 17.01 -8.94
C LEU A 124 9.12 16.85 -9.87
N SER A 125 9.44 17.87 -10.67
CA SER A 125 10.65 17.87 -11.50
C SER A 125 11.93 17.86 -10.65
N ASN A 126 11.99 18.68 -9.60
CA ASN A 126 13.11 18.70 -8.66
C ASN A 126 13.27 17.33 -7.97
N ALA A 127 12.16 16.70 -7.56
CA ALA A 127 12.18 15.37 -6.98
C ALA A 127 12.70 14.30 -7.96
N ARG A 128 12.31 14.36 -9.24
CA ARG A 128 12.85 13.43 -10.25
C ARG A 128 14.35 13.65 -10.47
N GLN A 129 14.80 14.89 -10.57
CA GLN A 129 16.22 15.20 -10.71
C GLN A 129 17.04 14.65 -9.54
N TRP A 130 16.57 14.87 -8.30
CA TRP A 130 17.18 14.29 -7.11
C TRP A 130 17.25 12.77 -7.18
N LEU A 131 16.15 12.09 -7.55
CA LEU A 131 16.14 10.63 -7.71
C LEU A 131 17.08 10.13 -8.81
N VAL A 132 17.20 10.85 -9.93
CA VAL A 132 18.16 10.52 -11.00
C VAL A 132 19.59 10.62 -10.48
N GLU A 133 19.92 11.67 -9.72
CA GLU A 133 21.24 11.83 -9.09
C GLU A 133 21.54 10.69 -8.10
N LEU A 134 20.56 10.29 -7.28
CA LEU A 134 20.71 9.13 -6.39
C LEU A 134 20.96 7.83 -7.17
N GLY A 135 20.21 7.60 -8.26
CA GLY A 135 20.37 6.42 -9.10
C GLY A 135 21.72 6.37 -9.83
N LEU A 136 22.24 7.53 -10.24
CA LEU A 136 23.56 7.65 -10.86
C LEU A 136 24.68 7.37 -9.85
N ALA A 137 24.59 7.95 -8.65
CA ALA A 137 25.56 7.75 -7.58
C ALA A 137 25.54 6.30 -7.04
N GLY A 138 24.37 5.67 -7.05
CA GLY A 138 24.15 4.35 -6.46
C GLY A 138 23.62 4.44 -5.05
N LEU A 139 22.53 3.72 -4.77
CA LEU A 139 21.80 3.86 -3.51
C LEU A 139 22.63 3.47 -2.28
N GLY A 140 23.67 2.65 -2.44
CA GLY A 140 24.60 2.28 -1.37
C GLY A 140 25.75 3.26 -1.14
N GLN A 141 25.90 4.27 -2.01
CA GLN A 141 27.06 5.18 -2.04
C GLN A 141 26.66 6.65 -1.92
N ILE A 142 25.43 6.94 -1.50
CA ILE A 142 24.92 8.30 -1.40
C ILE A 142 25.63 9.03 -0.25
N GLU A 143 26.22 10.18 -0.57
CA GLU A 143 26.82 11.09 0.39
C GLU A 143 25.75 11.82 1.22
N PRO A 144 25.99 12.12 2.51
CA PRO A 144 25.02 12.82 3.38
C PRO A 144 24.45 14.11 2.76
N GLY A 145 25.31 14.90 2.12
CA GLY A 145 24.92 16.16 1.49
C GLY A 145 23.89 16.01 0.37
N ALA A 146 23.95 14.91 -0.39
CA ALA A 146 22.99 14.62 -1.47
C ALA A 146 21.60 14.26 -0.92
N VAL A 147 21.53 13.65 0.27
CA VAL A 147 20.25 13.38 0.94
C VAL A 147 19.66 14.69 1.47
N THR A 148 20.42 15.44 2.27
CA THR A 148 19.94 16.67 2.93
C THR A 148 19.61 17.81 1.97
N ALA A 149 20.19 17.83 0.76
CA ALA A 149 19.91 18.85 -0.24
C ALA A 149 18.42 18.89 -0.67
N PHE A 150 17.68 17.79 -0.47
CA PHE A 150 16.28 17.68 -0.88
C PHE A 150 15.27 18.15 0.20
N ASP A 151 15.71 18.40 1.43
CA ASP A 151 14.85 18.71 2.58
C ASP A 151 13.83 19.82 2.31
N ALA A 152 14.29 20.94 1.74
CA ALA A 152 13.44 22.10 1.47
C ALA A 152 12.37 21.79 0.40
N SER A 153 12.77 21.16 -0.71
CA SER A 153 11.84 20.77 -1.78
C SER A 153 10.82 19.74 -1.31
N LEU A 154 11.23 18.80 -0.47
CA LEU A 154 10.33 17.82 0.14
C LEU A 154 9.29 18.50 1.06
N GLY A 155 9.72 19.46 1.88
CA GLY A 155 8.82 20.23 2.74
C GLY A 155 7.78 21.05 1.96
N GLU A 156 8.18 21.66 0.84
CA GLU A 156 7.26 22.36 -0.05
C GLU A 156 6.27 21.40 -0.74
N LEU A 157 6.75 20.24 -1.20
CA LEU A 157 5.91 19.22 -1.83
C LEU A 157 4.84 18.66 -0.88
N GLN A 158 5.16 18.52 0.42
CA GLN A 158 4.20 18.09 1.44
C GLN A 158 3.04 19.09 1.64
N LEU A 159 3.24 20.37 1.29
CA LEU A 159 2.29 21.45 1.56
C LEU A 159 1.55 21.94 0.31
N VAL A 160 2.08 21.68 -0.89
CA VAL A 160 1.61 22.32 -2.13
C VAL A 160 0.18 21.94 -2.51
N SER A 161 -0.17 20.64 -2.48
CA SER A 161 -1.48 20.17 -2.94
C SER A 161 -1.80 18.76 -2.42
N PRO A 162 -3.05 18.48 -1.99
CA PRO A 162 -3.48 17.12 -1.66
C PRO A 162 -3.36 16.14 -2.84
N ALA A 163 -3.41 16.64 -4.09
CA ALA A 163 -3.33 15.80 -5.28
C ALA A 163 -1.95 15.14 -5.47
N VAL A 164 -0.91 15.65 -4.80
CA VAL A 164 0.45 15.09 -4.78
C VAL A 164 0.80 14.44 -3.44
N LEU A 165 -0.21 14.11 -2.61
CA LEU A 165 -0.01 13.43 -1.35
C LEU A 165 0.78 12.13 -1.52
N ARG A 166 0.47 11.34 -2.55
CA ARG A 166 1.14 10.06 -2.81
C ARG A 166 2.65 10.21 -3.03
N PRO A 167 3.15 10.97 -4.04
CA PRO A 167 4.59 11.14 -4.21
C PRO A 167 5.23 11.81 -2.97
N ALA A 168 4.56 12.78 -2.33
CA ALA A 168 5.08 13.40 -1.11
C ALA A 168 5.30 12.37 0.03
N THR A 169 4.35 11.45 0.24
CA THR A 169 4.47 10.40 1.26
C THR A 169 5.57 9.40 0.95
N LEU A 170 5.66 8.93 -0.31
CA LEU A 170 6.72 8.01 -0.74
C LEU A 170 8.11 8.61 -0.55
N LEU A 171 8.30 9.83 -1.06
CA LEU A 171 9.55 10.58 -0.92
C LEU A 171 9.90 10.85 0.54
N THR A 172 8.91 11.19 1.37
CA THR A 172 9.13 11.39 2.81
C THR A 172 9.61 10.13 3.50
N GLY A 173 8.99 8.99 3.20
CA GLY A 173 9.41 7.70 3.73
C GLY A 173 10.83 7.35 3.30
N PHE A 174 11.12 7.48 2.00
CA PHE A 174 12.42 7.15 1.44
C PHE A 174 13.53 8.05 1.97
N HIS A 175 13.32 9.37 1.95
CA HIS A 175 14.26 10.36 2.45
C HIS A 175 14.61 10.13 3.93
N GLN A 176 13.60 9.89 4.78
CA GLN A 176 13.82 9.61 6.20
C GLN A 176 14.55 8.28 6.43
N GLU A 177 14.27 7.26 5.61
CA GLU A 177 14.97 5.98 5.69
C GLU A 177 16.46 6.14 5.34
N LEU A 178 16.79 6.91 4.28
CA LEU A 178 18.16 7.25 3.93
C LEU A 178 18.85 8.01 5.08
N LEU A 179 18.23 9.08 5.59
CA LEU A 179 18.78 9.85 6.71
C LEU A 179 19.05 8.99 7.94
N SER A 180 18.15 8.06 8.28
CA SER A 180 18.30 7.19 9.45
C SER A 180 19.45 6.20 9.37
N LYS A 181 20.01 6.00 8.17
CA LYS A 181 21.05 5.01 7.88
C LYS A 181 22.38 5.65 7.45
N LEU A 182 22.50 6.98 7.48
CA LEU A 182 23.75 7.67 7.16
C LEU A 182 24.86 7.35 8.18
N PRO A 183 26.13 7.22 7.74
CA PRO A 183 26.60 7.22 6.34
C PRO A 183 26.33 5.88 5.63
N LEU A 184 25.81 5.92 4.39
CA LEU A 184 25.35 4.70 3.71
C LEU A 184 26.49 3.77 3.31
N ALA A 185 27.66 4.31 2.99
CA ALA A 185 28.84 3.54 2.61
C ALA A 185 29.36 2.60 3.71
N ALA A 186 28.98 2.83 4.97
CA ALA A 186 29.35 1.99 6.10
C ALA A 186 28.37 0.84 6.36
N LEU A 187 27.27 0.74 5.61
CA LEU A 187 26.26 -0.29 5.80
C LEU A 187 26.76 -1.63 5.27
N THR A 188 26.79 -2.63 6.15
CA THR A 188 27.10 -4.02 5.79
C THR A 188 25.89 -4.75 5.18
N ASP A 189 24.68 -4.34 5.55
CA ASP A 189 23.43 -4.89 5.03
C ASP A 189 22.45 -3.77 4.66
N ALA A 190 22.64 -3.22 3.46
CA ALA A 190 21.71 -2.25 2.90
C ALA A 190 20.40 -2.95 2.50
N PRO A 191 19.21 -2.37 2.78
CA PRO A 191 17.91 -2.95 2.43
C PRO A 191 17.63 -2.79 0.93
N ARG A 192 18.44 -3.48 0.11
CA ARG A 192 18.54 -3.37 -1.36
C ARG A 192 17.19 -3.30 -2.06
N ALA A 193 16.37 -4.34 -1.90
CA ALA A 193 15.09 -4.44 -2.56
C ALA A 193 14.11 -3.34 -2.17
N ARG A 194 14.16 -2.90 -0.91
CA ARG A 194 13.30 -1.84 -0.39
C ARG A 194 13.72 -0.47 -0.91
N TRP A 195 15.01 -0.19 -0.99
CA TRP A 195 15.50 1.08 -1.52
C TRP A 195 15.27 1.20 -3.03
N ALA A 196 15.50 0.12 -3.79
CA ALA A 196 15.18 0.11 -5.21
C ALA A 196 13.67 0.27 -5.46
N ASP A 197 12.82 -0.34 -4.62
CA ASP A 197 11.36 -0.16 -4.66
C ASP A 197 10.93 1.27 -4.38
N LEU A 198 11.40 1.85 -3.28
CA LEU A 198 11.09 3.24 -2.96
C LEU A 198 11.60 4.20 -4.04
N TRP A 199 12.79 3.97 -4.60
CA TRP A 199 13.36 4.77 -5.68
C TRP A 199 12.49 4.69 -6.95
N SER A 200 12.20 3.48 -7.46
CA SER A 200 11.41 3.29 -8.69
C SER A 200 9.99 3.84 -8.56
N ARG A 201 9.29 3.53 -7.45
CA ARG A 201 7.94 4.04 -7.18
C ARG A 201 7.92 5.55 -7.07
N SER A 202 8.90 6.14 -6.39
CA SER A 202 8.98 7.60 -6.23
C SER A 202 9.25 8.28 -7.57
N LEU A 203 10.14 7.72 -8.38
CA LEU A 203 10.48 8.28 -9.70
C LEU A 203 9.24 8.31 -10.61
N LEU A 204 8.51 7.19 -10.68
CA LEU A 204 7.30 7.09 -11.49
C LEU A 204 6.14 7.93 -10.93
N ALA A 205 5.98 7.99 -9.59
CA ALA A 205 4.96 8.81 -8.96
C ALA A 205 5.17 10.32 -9.16
N CYS A 206 6.39 10.73 -9.54
CA CYS A 206 6.73 12.11 -9.86
C CYS A 206 6.59 12.46 -11.35
N LEU A 207 6.14 11.54 -12.22
CA LEU A 207 5.86 11.88 -13.61
C LEU A 207 4.72 12.91 -13.71
N PRO A 208 4.77 13.85 -14.67
CA PRO A 208 3.78 14.93 -14.81
C PRO A 208 2.39 14.42 -15.20
N LYS A 209 2.31 13.18 -15.72
CA LYS A 209 1.08 12.50 -16.12
C LYS A 209 0.98 11.19 -15.38
N GLN A 210 -0.12 10.99 -14.66
CA GLN A 210 -0.35 9.78 -13.87
C GLN A 210 -1.58 9.03 -14.39
N PRO A 211 -1.49 7.71 -14.57
CA PRO A 211 -2.67 6.90 -14.78
C PRO A 211 -3.51 6.91 -13.50
N ARG A 212 -4.82 7.05 -13.63
CA ARG A 212 -5.78 6.94 -12.54
C ARG A 212 -6.97 6.09 -12.96
N PRO A 213 -7.53 5.27 -12.06
CA PRO A 213 -8.82 4.64 -12.32
C PRO A 213 -9.87 5.68 -12.72
N THR A 214 -10.73 5.34 -13.69
CA THR A 214 -11.88 6.20 -14.01
C THR A 214 -12.84 6.26 -12.82
N GLU A 215 -13.45 7.42 -12.61
CA GLU A 215 -14.35 7.67 -11.48
C GLU A 215 -15.80 7.85 -11.93
N GLU A 216 -16.73 7.22 -11.22
CA GLU A 216 -18.18 7.42 -11.34
C GLU A 216 -18.70 8.12 -10.08
N PRO A 217 -19.43 9.24 -10.18
CA PRO A 217 -20.01 9.89 -9.02
C PRO A 217 -21.11 9.02 -8.40
N ILE A 218 -21.12 8.90 -7.08
CA ILE A 218 -22.20 8.24 -6.34
C ILE A 218 -22.79 9.17 -5.29
N GLU A 219 -24.10 9.08 -5.10
CA GLU A 219 -24.85 9.86 -4.11
C GLU A 219 -25.81 8.96 -3.34
N GLY A 220 -25.81 9.10 -2.01
CA GLY A 220 -26.74 8.39 -1.13
C GLY A 220 -26.62 6.86 -1.19
N ALA A 221 -25.46 6.32 -1.56
CA ALA A 221 -25.24 4.87 -1.58
C ALA A 221 -25.10 4.34 -0.14
N LYS A 222 -25.50 3.09 0.10
CA LYS A 222 -25.34 2.47 1.42
C LYS A 222 -24.03 1.67 1.43
N LEU A 223 -23.12 2.03 2.32
CA LEU A 223 -21.90 1.29 2.60
C LEU A 223 -22.07 0.53 3.92
N SER A 224 -21.84 -0.78 3.91
CA SER A 224 -21.80 -1.63 5.11
C SER A 224 -20.36 -2.10 5.36
N PRO A 225 -19.59 -1.37 6.21
CA PRO A 225 -18.21 -1.73 6.53
C PRO A 225 -18.16 -3.05 7.31
N PHE A 226 -17.30 -3.98 6.91
CA PHE A 226 -17.14 -5.25 7.62
C PHE A 226 -15.72 -5.49 8.12
N MET A 227 -14.74 -4.73 7.64
CA MET A 227 -13.34 -4.89 8.02
C MET A 227 -12.62 -3.55 7.88
N VAL A 228 -11.76 -3.24 8.84
CA VAL A 228 -10.89 -2.06 8.80
C VAL A 228 -9.49 -2.53 9.09
N GLU A 229 -8.55 -2.21 8.20
CA GLU A 229 -7.13 -2.37 8.45
C GLU A 229 -6.56 -1.03 8.92
N ALA A 230 -6.05 -0.99 10.15
CA ALA A 230 -5.28 0.15 10.61
C ALA A 230 -3.84 0.01 10.12
N GLN A 231 -3.37 0.94 9.30
CA GLN A 231 -1.99 1.02 8.85
C GLN A 231 -1.34 2.23 9.47
N HIS A 232 -0.11 2.06 9.94
CA HIS A 232 0.56 3.17 10.56
C HIS A 232 2.05 3.19 10.24
N HIS A 233 2.53 4.39 9.96
CA HIS A 233 3.92 4.73 9.74
C HIS A 233 4.28 5.87 10.69
N ARG A 234 5.57 6.17 10.77
CA ARG A 234 6.09 7.30 11.56
C ARG A 234 5.36 8.62 11.23
N ASN A 235 5.20 8.91 9.94
CA ASN A 235 4.67 10.19 9.46
C ASN A 235 3.20 10.16 9.04
N MET A 236 2.58 8.98 8.92
CA MET A 236 1.24 8.85 8.36
C MET A 236 0.48 7.69 9.01
N VAL A 237 -0.82 7.86 9.17
CA VAL A 237 -1.74 6.78 9.55
C VAL A 237 -2.80 6.65 8.47
N SER A 238 -3.27 5.42 8.24
CA SER A 238 -4.35 5.14 7.33
C SER A 238 -5.35 4.15 7.92
N ALA A 239 -6.63 4.32 7.59
CA ALA A 239 -7.68 3.33 7.75
C ALA A 239 -8.04 2.80 6.35
N VAL A 240 -7.82 1.51 6.10
CA VAL A 240 -8.31 0.85 4.89
C VAL A 240 -9.60 0.11 5.23
N ILE A 241 -10.72 0.70 4.83
CA ILE A 241 -12.07 0.24 5.14
C ILE A 241 -12.56 -0.62 3.98
N TRP A 242 -12.92 -1.86 4.29
CA TRP A 242 -13.57 -2.77 3.37
C TRP A 242 -15.06 -2.85 3.73
N GLY A 243 -15.91 -2.76 2.70
CA GLY A 243 -17.35 -2.79 2.90
C GLY A 243 -18.09 -3.30 1.68
N VAL A 244 -19.36 -3.61 1.88
CA VAL A 244 -20.31 -3.86 0.80
C VAL A 244 -20.98 -2.55 0.45
N LEU A 245 -20.87 -2.11 -0.81
CA LEU A 245 -21.58 -0.95 -1.34
C LEU A 245 -22.84 -1.41 -2.07
N GLU A 246 -23.99 -0.87 -1.66
CA GLU A 246 -25.26 -1.01 -2.35
C GLU A 246 -25.55 0.28 -3.13
N HIS A 247 -25.54 0.20 -4.46
CA HIS A 247 -25.79 1.33 -5.35
C HIS A 247 -26.46 0.85 -6.64
N GLY A 248 -27.50 1.54 -7.10
CA GLY A 248 -28.21 1.18 -8.34
C GLY A 248 -28.82 -0.23 -8.35
N GLY A 249 -29.16 -0.79 -7.17
CA GLY A 249 -29.65 -2.16 -7.05
C GLY A 249 -28.56 -3.24 -7.14
N GLN A 250 -27.28 -2.86 -7.27
CA GLN A 250 -26.15 -3.78 -7.29
C GLN A 250 -25.40 -3.76 -5.95
N GLN A 251 -24.82 -4.91 -5.60
CA GLN A 251 -23.92 -5.05 -4.46
C GLN A 251 -22.52 -5.40 -4.95
N ARG A 252 -21.51 -4.72 -4.40
CA ARG A 252 -20.11 -5.07 -4.65
C ARG A 252 -19.24 -4.79 -3.42
N VAL A 253 -18.13 -5.50 -3.32
CA VAL A 253 -17.11 -5.16 -2.32
C VAL A 253 -16.35 -3.94 -2.79
N VAL A 254 -16.17 -2.98 -1.90
CA VAL A 254 -15.37 -1.78 -2.14
C VAL A 254 -14.31 -1.62 -1.06
N ARG A 255 -13.27 -0.87 -1.39
CA ARG A 255 -12.23 -0.45 -0.47
C ARG A 255 -12.19 1.07 -0.40
N SER A 256 -12.17 1.66 0.78
CA SER A 256 -11.94 3.09 0.97
C SER A 256 -10.74 3.32 1.87
N THR A 257 -9.84 4.21 1.49
CA THR A 257 -8.65 4.52 2.28
C THR A 257 -8.73 5.95 2.79
N LEU A 258 -8.68 6.10 4.11
CA LEU A 258 -8.60 7.39 4.79
C LEU A 258 -7.19 7.55 5.33
N SER A 259 -6.47 8.60 4.97
CA SER A 259 -5.10 8.81 5.42
C SER A 259 -4.86 10.21 5.95
N GLY A 260 -3.95 10.34 6.91
CA GLY A 260 -3.59 11.63 7.51
C GLY A 260 -2.14 11.68 7.96
N TRP A 261 -1.52 12.85 7.76
CA TRP A 261 -0.20 13.15 8.32
C TRP A 261 -0.25 13.19 9.84
N ARG A 262 0.81 12.68 10.46
CA ARG A 262 1.03 12.78 11.91
C ARG A 262 2.46 13.20 12.20
N VAL A 263 2.68 13.57 13.46
CA VAL A 263 4.00 13.84 14.01
C VAL A 263 4.31 12.81 15.10
N ASP A 264 5.60 12.53 15.31
CA ASP A 264 6.09 11.55 16.28
C ASP A 264 5.62 11.83 17.72
N ALA A 265 5.38 13.11 18.05
CA ALA A 265 4.93 13.53 19.37
C ALA A 265 3.51 13.02 19.74
N LEU A 266 2.72 12.55 18.76
CA LEU A 266 1.41 11.96 19.03
C LEU A 266 1.59 10.51 19.50
N ALA A 267 1.59 10.30 20.81
CA ALA A 267 1.62 8.96 21.43
C ALA A 267 0.21 8.47 21.80
N GLY A 268 0.04 7.15 21.89
CA GLY A 268 -1.19 6.50 22.38
C GLY A 268 -2.29 6.35 21.32
N GLU A 269 -2.93 5.18 21.31
CA GLU A 269 -3.78 4.65 20.22
C GLU A 269 -4.94 5.58 19.81
N GLU A 270 -5.59 6.23 20.78
CA GLU A 270 -6.74 7.12 20.54
C GLU A 270 -6.39 8.36 19.70
N SER A 271 -5.14 8.84 19.79
CA SER A 271 -4.72 10.08 19.11
C SER A 271 -4.51 9.91 17.61
N TRP A 272 -4.40 8.66 17.14
CA TRP A 272 -4.05 8.34 15.75
C TRP A 272 -5.27 8.48 14.87
N TRP A 273 -6.43 8.03 15.35
CA TRP A 273 -7.70 8.22 14.64
C TRP A 273 -8.09 9.69 14.53
N ALA A 274 -7.72 10.51 15.51
CA ALA A 274 -7.97 11.96 15.51
C ALA A 274 -7.21 12.73 14.42
N VAL A 275 -6.20 12.13 13.76
CA VAL A 275 -5.48 12.79 12.65
C VAL A 275 -6.13 12.55 11.28
N LEU A 276 -7.13 11.65 11.17
CA LEU A 276 -7.91 11.43 9.95
C LEU A 276 -9.00 12.50 9.77
N ARG A 277 -8.54 13.74 9.57
CA ARG A 277 -9.39 14.94 9.48
C ARG A 277 -10.49 14.80 8.43
N GLY A 278 -11.69 15.28 8.76
CA GLY A 278 -12.82 15.35 7.83
C GLY A 278 -13.64 14.06 7.72
N PHE A 279 -13.25 12.99 8.41
CA PHE A 279 -13.95 11.71 8.43
C PHE A 279 -14.31 11.25 9.85
N GLU A 280 -14.31 12.16 10.83
CA GLU A 280 -14.59 11.85 12.23
C GLU A 280 -15.99 11.24 12.40
N SER A 281 -16.98 11.74 11.64
CA SER A 281 -18.32 11.16 11.65
C SER A 281 -18.32 9.74 11.09
N ALA A 282 -17.62 9.50 9.98
CA ALA A 282 -17.55 8.18 9.37
C ALA A 282 -16.92 7.15 10.32
N LEU A 283 -15.79 7.53 10.95
CA LEU A 283 -15.09 6.70 11.92
C LEU A 283 -15.97 6.39 13.13
N ARG A 284 -16.71 7.36 13.67
CA ARG A 284 -17.64 7.11 14.77
C ARG A 284 -18.69 6.04 14.41
N GLU A 285 -19.37 6.19 13.28
CA GLU A 285 -20.40 5.21 12.86
C GLU A 285 -19.78 3.83 12.61
N ILE A 286 -18.56 3.77 12.07
CA ILE A 286 -17.81 2.52 11.91
C ILE A 286 -17.55 1.89 13.28
N GLY A 287 -17.04 2.65 14.25
CA GLY A 287 -16.80 2.16 15.61
C GLY A 287 -18.07 1.66 16.31
N GLU A 288 -19.21 2.29 16.02
CA GLU A 288 -20.55 1.88 16.47
C GLU A 288 -21.14 0.73 15.66
N ARG A 289 -20.41 0.18 14.68
CA ARG A 289 -20.81 -0.95 13.83
C ARG A 289 -22.10 -0.64 13.06
N ARG A 290 -22.12 0.51 12.40
CA ARG A 290 -23.25 0.99 11.60
C ARG A 290 -22.86 1.06 10.13
N ALA A 291 -23.87 0.91 9.28
CA ALA A 291 -23.77 1.30 7.88
C ALA A 291 -23.59 2.82 7.77
N LEU A 292 -23.10 3.26 6.62
CA LEU A 292 -22.94 4.66 6.24
C LEU A 292 -23.76 4.94 5.00
N MET A 293 -24.45 6.07 4.97
CA MET A 293 -24.94 6.65 3.73
C MET A 293 -23.83 7.53 3.15
N VAL A 294 -23.36 7.23 1.94
CA VAL A 294 -22.14 7.83 1.38
C VAL A 294 -22.40 8.53 0.06
N SER A 295 -21.70 9.64 -0.14
CA SER A 295 -21.54 10.29 -1.43
C SER A 295 -20.06 10.49 -1.73
N GLY A 296 -19.67 10.39 -2.99
CA GLY A 296 -18.26 10.32 -3.37
C GLY A 296 -18.05 9.96 -4.83
N SER A 297 -16.93 9.29 -5.10
CA SER A 297 -16.62 8.69 -6.40
C SER A 297 -16.31 7.21 -6.22
N LEU A 298 -16.93 6.35 -7.03
CA LEU A 298 -16.57 4.95 -7.17
C LEU A 298 -15.58 4.81 -8.34
N CYS A 299 -14.38 4.32 -8.06
CA CYS A 299 -13.36 4.05 -9.06
C CYS A 299 -13.64 2.74 -9.79
N SER A 300 -13.21 2.63 -11.05
CA SER A 300 -13.22 1.37 -11.82
C SER A 300 -12.42 0.25 -11.14
N SER A 301 -11.46 0.61 -10.27
CA SER A 301 -10.72 -0.33 -9.41
C SER A 301 -11.56 -0.91 -8.28
N GLY A 302 -12.78 -0.41 -8.02
CA GLY A 302 -13.57 -0.74 -6.83
C GLY A 302 -13.14 0.03 -5.58
N ASP A 303 -12.20 0.97 -5.70
CA ASP A 303 -11.90 1.92 -4.64
C ASP A 303 -13.01 2.97 -4.53
N LEU A 304 -13.35 3.35 -3.31
CA LEU A 304 -14.36 4.35 -2.99
C LEU A 304 -13.70 5.59 -2.38
N ILE A 305 -13.76 6.71 -3.10
CA ILE A 305 -13.33 8.03 -2.62
C ILE A 305 -14.52 8.67 -1.90
N LEU A 306 -14.45 8.70 -0.56
CA LEU A 306 -15.50 9.29 0.28
C LEU A 306 -15.39 10.82 0.27
N LYS A 307 -16.52 11.49 0.06
CA LYS A 307 -16.64 12.96 0.20
C LYS A 307 -17.56 13.35 1.35
N LYS A 308 -18.68 12.65 1.49
CA LYS A 308 -19.67 12.89 2.55
C LYS A 308 -20.17 11.56 3.10
N THR A 309 -20.45 11.55 4.40
CA THR A 309 -21.01 10.39 5.10
C THR A 309 -22.11 10.84 6.04
N ALA A 310 -23.19 10.06 6.12
CA ALA A 310 -24.23 10.20 7.11
C ALA A 310 -24.51 8.86 7.81
N PRO A 311 -25.05 8.88 9.04
CA PRO A 311 -25.39 7.66 9.78
C PRO A 311 -26.36 6.75 9.02
N GLY A 312 -26.04 5.46 8.94
CA GLY A 312 -26.94 4.41 8.48
C GLY A 312 -27.47 3.55 9.64
N GLN A 313 -28.06 2.40 9.32
CA GLN A 313 -28.58 1.44 10.31
C GLN A 313 -27.45 0.61 10.96
N PRO A 314 -27.62 0.11 12.20
CA PRO A 314 -26.73 -0.90 12.77
C PRO A 314 -26.57 -2.12 11.88
N ILE A 315 -25.38 -2.73 11.88
CA ILE A 315 -25.07 -3.92 11.09
C ILE A 315 -24.46 -5.03 11.95
N ASP A 316 -24.77 -6.28 11.61
CA ASP A 316 -23.98 -7.43 12.05
C ASP A 316 -22.77 -7.54 11.13
N VAL A 317 -21.64 -7.01 11.58
CA VAL A 317 -20.37 -6.98 10.86
C VAL A 317 -19.94 -8.38 10.38
N ALA A 318 -20.10 -9.41 11.21
CA ALA A 318 -19.66 -10.76 10.86
C ALA A 318 -20.58 -11.38 9.79
N GLN A 319 -21.88 -11.09 9.85
CA GLN A 319 -22.82 -11.46 8.79
C GLN A 319 -22.49 -10.74 7.48
N VAL A 320 -22.20 -9.44 7.51
CA VAL A 320 -21.79 -8.68 6.32
C VAL A 320 -20.49 -9.23 5.73
N ALA A 321 -19.48 -9.53 6.56
CA ALA A 321 -18.20 -10.11 6.13
C ALA A 321 -18.40 -11.45 5.43
N SER A 322 -19.23 -12.34 6.01
CA SER A 322 -19.54 -13.63 5.41
C SER A 322 -20.30 -13.49 4.10
N ALA A 323 -21.30 -12.60 4.03
CA ALA A 323 -22.07 -12.36 2.82
C ALA A 323 -21.21 -11.75 1.69
N ALA A 324 -20.27 -10.87 2.04
CA ALA A 324 -19.35 -10.26 1.08
C ALA A 324 -18.52 -11.29 0.32
N MET A 325 -18.17 -12.43 0.95
CA MET A 325 -17.39 -13.49 0.29
C MET A 325 -18.11 -14.14 -0.90
N ALA A 326 -19.45 -14.07 -0.94
CA ALA A 326 -20.25 -14.61 -2.05
C ALA A 326 -20.37 -13.63 -3.24
N LEU A 327 -19.91 -12.38 -3.09
CA LEU A 327 -19.91 -11.41 -4.17
C LEU A 327 -18.79 -11.70 -5.17
N THR A 328 -19.04 -11.39 -6.45
CA THR A 328 -18.12 -11.70 -7.55
C THR A 328 -17.21 -10.54 -7.94
N VAL A 329 -17.49 -9.34 -7.42
CA VAL A 329 -16.79 -8.10 -7.81
C VAL A 329 -16.01 -7.57 -6.62
N TRP A 330 -14.69 -7.59 -6.75
CA TRP A 330 -13.74 -7.24 -5.69
C TRP A 330 -12.85 -6.08 -6.11
N PRO A 331 -12.48 -5.20 -5.17
CA PRO A 331 -11.59 -4.09 -5.50
C PRO A 331 -10.22 -4.63 -5.92
N GLN A 332 -9.68 -4.07 -7.00
CA GLN A 332 -8.39 -4.38 -7.59
C GLN A 332 -7.37 -3.31 -7.20
N VAL A 333 -6.11 -3.72 -7.11
CA VAL A 333 -5.01 -2.76 -7.00
C VAL A 333 -4.73 -2.16 -8.38
N ALA A 334 -4.62 -0.83 -8.45
CA ALA A 334 -4.29 -0.13 -9.69
C ALA A 334 -2.95 -0.66 -10.26
N PRO A 335 -2.77 -0.75 -11.59
CA PRO A 335 -1.58 -1.36 -12.17
C PRO A 335 -0.24 -0.81 -11.64
N THR A 336 -0.14 0.50 -11.42
CA THR A 336 1.05 1.17 -10.88
C THR A 336 1.35 0.89 -9.40
N ASP A 337 0.42 0.23 -8.72
CA ASP A 337 0.48 -0.03 -7.28
C ASP A 337 0.66 -1.53 -6.99
N ARG A 338 0.62 -2.38 -8.03
CA ARG A 338 0.72 -3.83 -7.87
C ARG A 338 2.12 -4.20 -7.37
N HIS A 339 2.14 -4.78 -6.18
CA HIS A 339 3.36 -5.26 -5.53
C HIS A 339 3.01 -6.51 -4.70
N PRO A 340 3.84 -7.57 -4.70
CA PRO A 340 3.56 -8.78 -3.92
C PRO A 340 3.32 -8.48 -2.42
N ALA A 341 4.17 -7.65 -1.81
CA ALA A 341 4.02 -7.25 -0.41
C ALA A 341 2.81 -6.33 -0.11
N GLN A 342 2.10 -5.84 -1.13
CA GLN A 342 0.84 -5.08 -0.98
C GLN A 342 -0.40 -5.95 -1.19
N LEU A 343 -0.24 -7.23 -1.57
CA LEU A 343 -1.37 -8.14 -1.74
C LEU A 343 -2.20 -8.20 -0.46
N ALA A 344 -3.51 -8.05 -0.64
CA ALA A 344 -4.49 -7.87 0.42
C ALA A 344 -5.78 -8.56 -0.02
N ILE A 345 -5.83 -9.89 0.05
CA ILE A 345 -6.96 -10.66 -0.47
C ILE A 345 -7.88 -11.04 0.70
N PRO A 346 -9.12 -10.53 0.76
CA PRO A 346 -10.01 -10.80 1.89
C PRO A 346 -10.33 -12.29 2.03
N LEU A 347 -10.30 -12.79 3.26
CA LEU A 347 -10.73 -14.14 3.63
C LEU A 347 -11.71 -14.08 4.80
N PHE A 348 -12.65 -15.02 4.81
CA PHE A 348 -13.52 -15.31 5.94
C PHE A 348 -13.37 -16.78 6.32
N ILE A 349 -12.96 -17.04 7.55
CA ILE A 349 -12.71 -18.36 8.11
C ILE A 349 -13.80 -18.65 9.13
N ASN A 350 -14.57 -19.71 8.90
CA ASN A 350 -15.66 -20.13 9.79
C ASN A 350 -15.28 -21.42 10.54
N SER A 351 -14.13 -21.37 11.20
CA SER A 351 -13.58 -22.45 12.00
C SER A 351 -12.59 -21.90 13.02
N ALA A 352 -12.47 -22.57 14.17
CA ALA A 352 -11.43 -22.26 15.12
C ALA A 352 -10.03 -22.46 14.51
N PRO A 353 -9.06 -21.59 14.82
CA PRO A 353 -7.69 -21.80 14.38
C PRO A 353 -7.06 -22.99 15.12
N THR A 354 -6.13 -23.67 14.45
CA THR A 354 -5.39 -24.80 15.02
C THR A 354 -4.00 -24.36 15.43
N ARG A 355 -3.47 -24.90 16.52
CA ARG A 355 -2.10 -24.66 16.97
C ARG A 355 -1.27 -25.93 16.77
N ASP A 356 -0.18 -25.81 16.02
CA ASP A 356 0.77 -26.89 15.78
C ASP A 356 2.19 -26.32 15.95
N GLU A 357 3.03 -27.01 16.73
CA GLU A 357 4.40 -26.57 17.08
C GLU A 357 4.53 -25.07 17.45
N GLY A 358 3.51 -24.53 18.12
CA GLY A 358 3.45 -23.11 18.52
C GLY A 358 2.91 -22.15 17.45
N VAL A 359 2.77 -22.58 16.20
CA VAL A 359 2.22 -21.79 15.09
C VAL A 359 0.70 -21.89 15.05
N LEU A 360 0.02 -20.76 15.10
CA LEU A 360 -1.43 -20.68 14.94
C LEU A 360 -1.77 -20.62 13.44
N SER A 361 -2.70 -21.44 12.96
CA SER A 361 -3.07 -21.54 11.54
C SER A 361 -4.58 -21.62 11.34
N VAL A 362 -5.04 -21.25 10.14
CA VAL A 362 -6.45 -21.37 9.71
C VAL A 362 -6.57 -22.27 8.49
N PRO A 363 -7.68 -23.03 8.35
CA PRO A 363 -7.93 -23.80 7.14
C PRO A 363 -8.26 -22.89 5.96
N VAL A 364 -7.61 -23.13 4.82
CA VAL A 364 -7.90 -22.48 3.54
C VAL A 364 -7.85 -23.56 2.46
N GLY A 365 -8.95 -23.80 1.76
CA GLY A 365 -9.01 -24.92 0.81
C GLY A 365 -8.69 -26.27 1.47
N ASP A 366 -7.69 -26.97 0.96
CA ASP A 366 -7.25 -28.30 1.43
C ASP A 366 -6.08 -28.27 2.43
N GLY A 367 -5.68 -27.09 2.91
CA GLY A 367 -4.53 -26.94 3.80
C GLY A 367 -4.69 -25.89 4.89
N LEU A 368 -3.58 -25.59 5.56
CA LEU A 368 -3.48 -24.64 6.66
C LEU A 368 -2.57 -23.48 6.28
N VAL A 369 -3.04 -22.26 6.49
CA VAL A 369 -2.28 -21.02 6.29
C VAL A 369 -1.90 -20.44 7.66
N PRO A 370 -0.63 -20.09 7.91
CA PRO A 370 -0.20 -19.55 9.19
C PRO A 370 -0.81 -18.17 9.44
N ILE A 371 -1.19 -17.90 10.69
CA ILE A 371 -1.63 -16.59 11.14
C ILE A 371 -0.39 -15.76 11.51
N THR A 372 -0.25 -14.57 10.91
CA THR A 372 0.79 -13.59 11.28
C THR A 372 0.16 -12.34 11.90
N PHE A 373 0.89 -11.76 12.85
CA PHE A 373 0.57 -10.49 13.50
C PHE A 373 1.61 -9.40 13.17
N ASP A 374 2.61 -9.70 12.33
CA ASP A 374 3.78 -8.82 12.11
C ASP A 374 3.38 -7.46 11.50
N ARG A 375 2.31 -7.45 10.71
CA ARG A 375 1.73 -6.25 10.07
C ARG A 375 0.61 -5.62 10.89
N LEU A 376 0.27 -6.19 12.04
CA LEU A 376 -0.87 -5.75 12.81
C LEU A 376 -0.53 -4.48 13.58
N SER A 377 -1.21 -3.40 13.25
CA SER A 377 -1.13 -2.18 14.03
C SER A 377 -1.69 -2.41 15.44
N PRO A 378 -1.11 -1.80 16.49
CA PRO A 378 -1.73 -1.75 17.82
C PRO A 378 -3.16 -1.20 17.78
N LEU A 379 -3.44 -0.29 16.85
CA LEU A 379 -4.76 0.27 16.60
C LEU A 379 -5.81 -0.75 16.13
N GLN A 380 -5.40 -1.98 15.81
CA GLN A 380 -6.30 -3.03 15.39
C GLN A 380 -7.13 -3.60 16.55
N GLY A 381 -6.68 -3.47 17.80
CA GLY A 381 -7.43 -3.98 18.96
C GLY A 381 -7.62 -5.50 18.96
N LEU A 382 -6.66 -6.23 18.41
CA LEU A 382 -6.71 -7.68 18.26
C LEU A 382 -5.36 -8.30 18.64
N ASP A 383 -5.40 -9.38 19.43
CA ASP A 383 -4.20 -10.11 19.87
C ASP A 383 -4.33 -11.62 19.60
N ALA A 384 -3.20 -12.32 19.76
CA ALA A 384 -3.13 -13.76 19.51
C ALA A 384 -4.03 -14.58 20.45
N VAL A 385 -4.30 -14.10 21.66
CA VAL A 385 -5.15 -14.79 22.65
C VAL A 385 -6.61 -14.76 22.21
N THR A 386 -7.07 -13.59 21.75
CA THR A 386 -8.43 -13.37 21.24
C THR A 386 -8.66 -14.19 19.97
N VAL A 387 -7.70 -14.16 19.03
CA VAL A 387 -7.78 -14.95 17.80
C VAL A 387 -7.84 -16.44 18.10
N ALA A 388 -7.00 -16.95 19.02
CA ALA A 388 -6.98 -18.37 19.37
C ALA A 388 -8.29 -18.89 19.99
N LYS A 389 -9.11 -18.01 20.59
CA LYS A 389 -10.40 -18.36 21.21
C LYS A 389 -11.59 -18.18 20.27
N SER A 390 -11.37 -17.72 19.05
CA SER A 390 -12.42 -17.36 18.11
C SER A 390 -12.77 -18.51 17.16
N ASP A 391 -14.01 -18.59 16.71
CA ASP A 391 -14.47 -19.57 15.72
C ASP A 391 -14.85 -18.94 14.38
N ARG A 392 -14.88 -17.61 14.32
CA ARG A 392 -15.03 -16.83 13.08
C ARG A 392 -13.90 -15.80 13.02
N LEU A 393 -13.13 -15.83 11.95
CA LEU A 393 -12.03 -14.90 11.71
C LEU A 393 -12.17 -14.30 10.31
N TRP A 394 -11.90 -13.02 10.16
CA TRP A 394 -11.76 -12.42 8.84
C TRP A 394 -10.64 -11.40 8.81
N GLY A 395 -10.07 -11.25 7.63
CA GLY A 395 -8.80 -10.57 7.46
C GLY A 395 -8.29 -10.71 6.05
N LEU A 396 -6.98 -10.62 5.90
CA LEU A 396 -6.32 -10.54 4.60
C LEU A 396 -5.31 -11.66 4.46
N ALA A 397 -5.37 -12.39 3.35
CA ALA A 397 -4.24 -13.18 2.90
C ALA A 397 -3.15 -12.24 2.39
N ARG A 398 -1.92 -12.48 2.86
CA ARG A 398 -0.71 -11.71 2.55
C ARG A 398 0.33 -12.63 1.96
N PHE A 399 1.16 -12.07 1.08
CA PHE A 399 2.35 -12.73 0.59
C PHE A 399 3.58 -11.94 1.01
N ASP A 400 4.44 -12.56 1.80
CA ASP A 400 5.66 -11.96 2.32
C ASP A 400 6.76 -13.02 2.44
N GLY A 401 8.02 -12.64 2.23
CA GLY A 401 9.16 -13.55 2.33
C GLY A 401 9.03 -14.84 1.49
N GLY A 402 8.27 -14.82 0.39
CA GLY A 402 8.02 -16.00 -0.44
C GLY A 402 6.91 -16.92 0.06
N ALA A 403 6.15 -16.54 1.09
CA ALA A 403 5.12 -17.39 1.71
C ALA A 403 3.78 -16.67 1.90
N TRP A 404 2.70 -17.45 1.83
CA TRP A 404 1.36 -17.00 2.17
C TRP A 404 1.11 -17.05 3.68
N SER A 405 0.47 -16.01 4.20
CA SER A 405 0.00 -15.94 5.59
C SER A 405 -1.37 -15.27 5.68
N PHE A 406 -2.06 -15.47 6.80
CA PHE A 406 -3.32 -14.82 7.11
C PHE A 406 -3.11 -13.76 8.19
N GLN A 407 -3.41 -12.51 7.87
CA GLN A 407 -3.43 -11.40 8.82
C GLN A 407 -4.87 -11.22 9.31
N PRO A 408 -5.19 -11.58 10.57
CA PRO A 408 -6.52 -11.41 11.11
C PRO A 408 -6.76 -9.93 11.40
N LEU A 409 -7.89 -9.39 10.93
CA LEU A 409 -8.29 -8.01 11.23
C LEU A 409 -9.50 -7.95 12.17
N ALA A 410 -10.21 -9.06 12.28
CA ALA A 410 -11.32 -9.20 13.19
C ALA A 410 -11.58 -10.67 13.55
N ALA A 411 -12.15 -10.86 14.72
CA ALA A 411 -12.40 -12.17 15.29
C ALA A 411 -13.71 -12.15 16.09
N GLN A 412 -14.45 -13.26 16.06
CA GLN A 412 -15.63 -13.45 16.88
C GLN A 412 -15.57 -14.86 17.48
N ALA A 413 -15.74 -14.93 18.80
CA ALA A 413 -15.89 -16.18 19.51
C ALA A 413 -17.34 -16.67 19.48
N LYS A 414 -17.52 -17.98 19.68
CA LYS A 414 -18.83 -18.62 19.69
C LYS A 414 -19.73 -17.97 20.73
N GLY A 415 -20.89 -17.47 20.29
CA GLY A 415 -21.87 -16.81 21.17
C GLY A 415 -21.53 -15.37 21.57
N ALA A 416 -20.40 -14.81 21.13
CA ALA A 416 -20.09 -13.40 21.34
C ALA A 416 -21.03 -12.51 20.51
N LYS A 417 -21.63 -11.49 21.12
CA LYS A 417 -22.58 -10.58 20.45
C LYS A 417 -21.91 -9.63 19.47
N THR A 418 -20.66 -9.25 19.73
CA THR A 418 -19.88 -8.32 18.91
C THR A 418 -18.52 -8.91 18.60
N PRO A 419 -17.96 -8.62 17.41
CA PRO A 419 -16.60 -9.04 17.09
C PRO A 419 -15.55 -8.12 17.71
N SER A 420 -14.40 -8.72 18.02
CA SER A 420 -13.16 -8.05 18.40
C SER A 420 -12.40 -7.57 17.18
N GLY A 421 -11.83 -6.37 17.25
CA GLY A 421 -11.13 -5.69 16.17
C GLY A 421 -11.03 -4.20 16.48
N PRO A 422 -10.94 -3.32 15.47
CA PRO A 422 -10.57 -1.93 15.70
C PRO A 422 -11.74 -1.07 16.20
N TRP A 423 -12.95 -1.62 16.28
CA TRP A 423 -14.18 -0.88 16.55
C TRP A 423 -14.16 -0.10 17.86
N GLU A 424 -13.76 -0.73 18.97
CA GLU A 424 -13.68 -0.10 20.28
C GLU A 424 -12.66 1.05 20.28
N ILE A 425 -11.49 0.85 19.66
CA ILE A 425 -10.43 1.86 19.57
C ILE A 425 -10.87 3.03 18.68
N ILE A 426 -11.54 2.74 17.56
CA ILE A 426 -12.12 3.75 16.67
C ILE A 426 -13.23 4.53 17.40
N ALA A 427 -14.11 3.86 18.15
CA ALA A 427 -15.18 4.51 18.91
C ALA A 427 -14.62 5.37 20.06
N ALA A 428 -13.50 4.97 20.66
CA ALA A 428 -12.79 5.72 21.68
C ALA A 428 -11.98 6.91 21.12
N ALA A 429 -11.91 7.10 19.79
CA ALA A 429 -11.19 8.20 19.17
C ALA A 429 -11.74 9.55 19.66
N LYS A 430 -11.00 10.20 20.57
CA LYS A 430 -11.36 11.53 21.07
C LYS A 430 -11.17 12.57 19.97
N LYS A 431 -12.16 13.47 19.81
CA LYS A 431 -12.08 14.60 18.86
C LYS A 431 -10.82 15.47 19.04
N THR A 432 -10.24 15.50 20.24
CA THR A 432 -8.99 16.21 20.52
C THR A 432 -8.28 15.61 21.75
N SER A 433 -7.04 15.16 21.59
CA SER A 433 -6.14 14.91 22.74
C SER A 433 -5.49 16.22 23.19
N GLU A 434 -5.01 16.29 24.43
CA GLU A 434 -4.29 17.46 24.96
C GLU A 434 -3.04 17.75 24.13
N THR A 435 -2.25 16.73 23.82
CA THR A 435 -1.07 16.83 22.94
C THR A 435 -1.43 17.39 21.57
N LEU A 436 -2.49 16.88 20.93
CA LEU A 436 -2.94 17.37 19.63
C LEU A 436 -3.42 18.84 19.71
N THR A 437 -4.04 19.22 20.82
CA THR A 437 -4.49 20.60 21.08
C THR A 437 -3.29 21.54 21.18
N VAL A 438 -2.29 21.21 21.99
CA VAL A 438 -1.05 21.99 22.14
C VAL A 438 -0.31 22.13 20.81
N LEU A 439 -0.21 21.04 20.03
CA LEU A 439 0.43 21.07 18.72
C LEU A 439 -0.32 21.98 17.74
N LYS A 440 -1.65 21.90 17.69
CA LYS A 440 -2.49 22.79 16.85
C LYS A 440 -2.29 24.26 17.25
N GLU A 441 -2.24 24.55 18.55
CA GLU A 441 -2.01 25.90 19.05
C GLU A 441 -0.63 26.44 18.66
N ARG A 442 0.43 25.63 18.86
CA ARG A 442 1.80 26.00 18.48
C ARG A 442 1.93 26.22 16.98
N ALA A 443 1.37 25.32 16.16
CA ALA A 443 1.37 25.44 14.72
C ALA A 443 0.65 26.73 14.25
N ALA A 444 -0.53 27.03 14.83
CA ALA A 444 -1.25 28.26 14.52
C ALA A 444 -0.45 29.53 14.86
N LYS A 445 0.28 29.52 16.00
CA LYS A 445 1.18 30.63 16.38
C LYS A 445 2.34 30.81 15.40
N LEU A 446 2.91 29.71 14.89
CA LEU A 446 4.01 29.75 13.91
C LEU A 446 3.53 30.25 12.55
N LEU A 447 2.36 29.82 12.09
CA LEU A 447 1.78 30.26 10.82
C LEU A 447 1.43 31.76 10.84
N ARG A 448 0.99 32.30 11.99
CA ARG A 448 0.70 33.73 12.17
C ARG A 448 1.95 34.63 12.17
N LYS A 449 3.15 34.08 12.36
CA LYS A 449 4.41 34.86 12.33
C LYS A 449 5.02 34.99 10.93
N LYS A 450 4.41 34.35 9.92
CA LYS A 450 4.82 34.44 8.51
C LYS A 450 3.87 35.31 7.65
N SER A 451 2.91 36.01 8.27
CA SER A 451 2.03 36.99 7.60
C SER A 451 2.50 38.42 7.82
#